data_AF-A0A4S8IHH2-F1
#
_entry.id   AF-A0A4S8IHH2-F1
#
_cell.length_a   1.000
_cell.length_b   1.000
_cell.length_c   1.000
_cell.angle_alpha   90.00
_cell.angle_beta   90.00
_cell.angle_gamma   90.00
#
_symmetry.space_group_name_H-M   'P 1'
#
loop_
_entity.id
_entity.type
_entity.pdbx_description
1 polymer ?
#
loop_
_entity_poly.entity_id
_entity_poly.type
_entity_poly.pdbx_seq_one_letter_code
_entity_poly.pdbx_strand_id
1 'polypeptide(L)'
;MSMTLPPHHQTRTRQVFSRMVFLVCRSASKERREQSERTKWALVMSEFAPICIYLVMSPLVSLISLGVPFPFASNSSTYPEKLSAHECGSDPSGDARSRFDIRFYLVSILFIILDLEVTFSSPWAVPPNKIDLFGFWSMMAFLLILTIGSIYEWKRGASDRE
;
A
#
# COMPACT_ATOMS: atom_id res chain seq x y z
N MET A 1 26.57 -64.68 -46.32
CA MET A 1 27.31 -63.40 -46.13
C MET A 1 26.54 -62.56 -45.12
N SER A 2 26.90 -62.63 -43.84
CA SER A 2 26.33 -61.77 -42.80
C SER A 2 27.49 -61.07 -42.11
N MET A 3 27.78 -59.85 -42.56
CA MET A 3 28.75 -58.96 -41.94
C MET A 3 28.19 -58.44 -40.62
N THR A 4 28.77 -58.87 -39.51
CA THR A 4 28.50 -58.36 -38.16
C THR A 4 29.32 -57.08 -37.93
N LEU A 5 28.63 -55.94 -37.72
CA LEU A 5 29.25 -54.67 -37.32
C LEU A 5 29.64 -54.69 -35.83
N PRO A 6 30.71 -53.99 -35.41
CA PRO A 6 31.23 -54.04 -34.05
C PRO A 6 30.41 -53.19 -33.03
N PRO A 7 30.26 -53.65 -31.77
CA PRO A 7 29.34 -53.09 -30.77
C PRO A 7 29.82 -51.83 -30.03
N HIS A 8 30.97 -51.26 -30.38
CA HIS A 8 31.62 -50.20 -29.58
C HIS A 8 31.12 -48.76 -29.86
N HIS A 9 30.38 -48.55 -30.95
CA HIS A 9 29.90 -47.21 -31.37
C HIS A 9 28.49 -46.86 -30.83
N GLN A 10 27.80 -47.82 -30.21
CA GLN A 10 26.37 -47.71 -29.88
C GLN A 10 26.09 -47.14 -28.47
N THR A 11 27.08 -47.15 -27.58
CA THR A 11 26.96 -46.62 -26.20
C THR A 11 27.16 -45.10 -26.14
N ARG A 12 28.10 -44.56 -26.94
CA ARG A 12 28.40 -43.11 -26.99
C ARG A 12 27.25 -42.30 -27.59
N THR A 13 26.62 -42.82 -28.64
CA THR A 13 25.45 -42.19 -29.29
C THR A 13 24.23 -42.16 -28.37
N ARG A 14 23.97 -43.23 -27.62
CA ARG A 14 22.91 -43.28 -26.59
C ARG A 14 23.11 -42.26 -25.46
N GLN A 15 24.34 -42.09 -24.98
CA GLN A 15 24.65 -41.10 -23.94
C GLN A 15 24.49 -39.66 -24.43
N VAL A 16 24.95 -39.36 -25.65
CA VAL A 16 24.81 -38.03 -26.25
C VAL A 16 23.32 -37.71 -26.50
N PHE A 17 22.54 -38.69 -26.98
CA PHE A 17 21.10 -38.53 -27.17
C PHE A 17 20.37 -38.29 -25.83
N SER A 18 20.70 -39.04 -24.78
CA SER A 18 20.10 -38.84 -23.46
C SER A 18 20.44 -37.47 -22.86
N ARG A 19 21.69 -36.99 -23.00
CA ARG A 19 22.08 -35.64 -22.55
C ARG A 19 21.41 -34.55 -23.38
N MET A 20 21.25 -34.74 -24.69
CA MET A 20 20.54 -33.83 -25.57
C MET A 20 19.06 -33.74 -25.18
N VAL A 21 18.39 -34.89 -25.01
CA VAL A 21 17.00 -34.95 -24.55
C VAL A 21 16.86 -34.30 -23.18
N PHE A 22 17.76 -34.55 -22.23
CA PHE A 22 17.72 -33.93 -20.90
C PHE A 22 17.92 -32.41 -20.95
N LEU A 23 18.85 -31.91 -21.79
CA LEU A 23 19.05 -30.47 -22.00
C LEU A 23 17.85 -29.80 -22.66
N VAL A 24 17.26 -30.43 -23.67
CA VAL A 24 16.04 -29.93 -24.34
C VAL A 24 14.86 -29.93 -23.37
N CYS A 25 14.67 -31.01 -22.60
CA CYS A 25 13.61 -31.08 -21.59
C CYS A 25 13.83 -30.05 -20.47
N ARG A 26 15.08 -29.84 -20.03
CA ARG A 26 15.43 -28.83 -19.03
C ARG A 26 15.23 -27.41 -19.57
N SER A 27 15.59 -27.13 -20.82
CA SER A 27 15.34 -25.84 -21.48
C SER A 27 13.85 -25.56 -21.62
N ALA A 28 13.08 -26.53 -22.11
CA ALA A 28 11.62 -26.43 -22.22
C ALA A 28 10.94 -26.27 -20.84
N SER A 29 11.49 -26.86 -19.78
CA SER A 29 11.00 -26.65 -18.41
C SER A 29 11.32 -25.27 -17.86
N LYS A 30 12.48 -24.70 -18.21
CA LYS A 30 12.92 -23.37 -17.80
C LYS A 30 12.04 -22.31 -18.45
N GLU A 31 11.83 -22.42 -19.75
CA GLU A 31 10.99 -21.52 -20.55
C GLU A 31 9.53 -21.55 -20.09
N ARG A 32 9.00 -22.73 -19.74
CA ARG A 32 7.64 -22.87 -19.19
C ARG A 32 7.47 -22.24 -17.80
N ARG A 33 8.51 -22.25 -16.95
CA ARG A 33 8.50 -21.56 -15.65
C ARG A 33 8.55 -20.04 -15.83
N GLU A 34 9.40 -19.54 -16.72
CA GLU A 34 9.48 -18.10 -17.03
C GLU A 34 8.18 -17.59 -17.66
N GLN A 35 7.54 -18.39 -18.52
CA GLN A 35 6.21 -18.11 -19.07
C GLN A 35 5.13 -18.08 -17.98
N SER A 36 5.15 -19.04 -17.04
CA SER A 36 4.20 -19.10 -15.92
C SER A 36 4.34 -17.91 -14.96
N GLU A 37 5.57 -17.54 -14.60
CA GLU A 37 5.85 -16.37 -13.77
C GLU A 37 5.36 -15.08 -14.46
N ARG A 38 5.62 -14.90 -15.77
CA ARG A 38 5.07 -13.76 -16.53
C ARG A 38 3.54 -13.70 -16.48
N THR A 39 2.85 -14.83 -16.66
CA THR A 39 1.38 -14.86 -16.62
C THR A 39 0.82 -14.57 -15.22
N LYS A 40 1.53 -14.96 -14.15
CA LYS A 40 1.16 -14.61 -12.78
C LYS A 40 1.25 -13.10 -12.53
N TRP A 41 2.39 -12.50 -12.87
CA TRP A 41 2.57 -11.05 -12.72
C TRP A 41 1.59 -10.25 -13.57
N ALA A 42 1.29 -10.70 -14.79
CA ALA A 42 0.29 -10.07 -15.65
C ALA A 42 -1.15 -10.16 -15.08
N LEU A 43 -1.53 -11.31 -14.50
CA LEU A 43 -2.82 -11.47 -13.82
C LEU A 43 -2.93 -10.56 -12.60
N VAL A 44 -1.90 -10.54 -11.75
CA VAL A 44 -1.84 -9.68 -10.57
C VAL A 44 -1.96 -8.20 -10.96
N MET A 45 -1.21 -7.75 -11.97
CA MET A 45 -1.31 -6.38 -12.48
C MET A 45 -2.68 -6.05 -13.06
N SER A 46 -3.37 -7.03 -13.65
CA SER A 46 -4.73 -6.85 -14.17
C SER A 46 -5.77 -6.67 -13.07
N GLU A 47 -5.57 -7.26 -11.89
CA GLU A 47 -6.46 -7.05 -10.72
C GLU A 47 -6.33 -5.64 -10.14
N PHE A 48 -5.17 -4.99 -10.30
CA PHE A 48 -4.95 -3.60 -9.90
C PHE A 48 -5.45 -2.56 -10.91
N ALA A 49 -5.72 -2.97 -12.16
CA ALA A 49 -6.24 -2.09 -13.21
C ALA A 49 -7.50 -1.29 -12.79
N PRO A 50 -8.57 -1.90 -12.22
CA PRO A 50 -9.76 -1.14 -11.78
C PRO A 50 -9.46 -0.13 -10.68
N ILE A 51 -8.52 -0.43 -9.78
CA ILE A 51 -8.11 0.48 -8.69
C ILE A 51 -7.43 1.72 -9.27
N CYS A 52 -6.49 1.54 -10.19
CA CYS A 52 -5.83 2.64 -10.88
C CYS A 52 -6.81 3.50 -11.68
N ILE A 53 -7.79 2.89 -12.36
CA ILE A 53 -8.83 3.60 -13.10
C ILE A 53 -9.67 4.46 -12.14
N TYR A 54 -10.09 3.93 -11.00
CA TYR A 54 -10.88 4.69 -10.03
C TYR A 54 -10.10 5.87 -9.43
N LEU A 55 -8.81 5.67 -9.15
CA LEU A 55 -7.91 6.68 -8.60
C LEU A 55 -7.73 7.87 -9.56
N VAL A 56 -7.83 7.64 -10.88
CA VAL A 56 -7.79 8.70 -11.89
C VAL A 56 -9.17 9.32 -12.11
N MET A 57 -10.24 8.51 -12.15
CA MET A 57 -11.60 8.99 -12.39
C MET A 57 -12.15 9.86 -11.27
N SER A 58 -11.85 9.56 -10.00
CA SER A 58 -12.32 10.33 -8.83
C SER A 58 -11.89 11.81 -8.85
N PRO A 59 -10.59 12.16 -9.00
CA PRO A 59 -10.17 13.55 -9.10
C PRO A 59 -10.64 14.20 -10.40
N LEU A 60 -10.74 13.46 -11.52
CA LEU A 60 -11.29 14.00 -12.77
C LEU A 60 -12.73 14.50 -12.58
N VAL A 61 -13.60 13.69 -11.98
CA VAL A 61 -14.99 14.08 -11.71
C VAL A 61 -15.04 15.27 -10.73
N SER A 62 -14.20 15.26 -9.69
CA SER A 62 -14.11 16.36 -8.72
C SER A 62 -13.67 17.68 -9.38
N LEU A 63 -12.66 17.63 -10.25
CA LEU A 63 -12.17 18.80 -11.00
C LEU A 63 -13.17 19.30 -12.02
N ILE A 64 -13.91 18.41 -12.70
CA ILE A 64 -14.99 18.82 -13.60
C ILE A 64 -16.09 19.56 -12.82
N SER A 65 -16.49 19.05 -11.65
CA SER A 65 -17.51 19.72 -10.83
C SER A 65 -17.06 21.08 -10.28
N LEU A 66 -15.76 21.27 -10.03
CA LEU A 66 -15.18 22.57 -9.65
C LEU A 66 -14.95 23.49 -10.85
N GLY A 67 -14.67 22.92 -12.02
CA GLY A 67 -14.37 23.64 -13.26
C GLY A 67 -15.61 24.09 -14.02
N VAL A 68 -16.72 23.34 -13.96
CA VAL A 68 -18.00 23.70 -14.63
C VAL A 68 -18.54 25.04 -14.16
N PRO A 69 -18.55 25.40 -12.86
CA PRO A 69 -19.00 26.71 -12.42
C PRO A 69 -18.09 27.87 -12.85
N PHE A 70 -16.81 27.63 -13.16
CA PHE A 70 -15.83 28.67 -13.45
C PHE A 70 -16.13 29.51 -14.71
N PRO A 71 -16.45 28.95 -15.89
CA PRO A 71 -16.85 29.73 -17.07
C PRO A 71 -18.26 30.31 -16.97
N PHE A 72 -19.15 29.73 -16.16
CA PHE A 72 -20.49 30.26 -15.91
C PHE A 72 -20.54 31.28 -14.77
N ALA A 73 -19.45 31.40 -13.99
CA ALA A 73 -19.25 32.46 -13.03
C ALA A 73 -19.06 33.76 -13.81
N SER A 74 -20.18 34.39 -14.16
CA SER A 74 -20.22 35.78 -14.63
C SER A 74 -19.37 36.59 -13.66
N ASN A 75 -18.33 37.25 -14.19
CA ASN A 75 -17.35 38.04 -13.46
C ASN A 75 -18.03 39.29 -12.87
N SER A 76 -18.87 39.07 -11.86
CA SER A 76 -19.56 40.11 -11.11
C SER A 76 -18.60 40.61 -10.05
N SER A 77 -17.84 41.61 -10.49
CA SER A 77 -17.08 42.60 -9.73
C SER A 77 -16.40 42.11 -8.44
N THR A 78 -15.08 42.08 -8.51
CA THR A 78 -14.21 41.90 -7.35
C THR A 78 -14.20 43.20 -6.55
N TYR A 79 -15.24 43.42 -5.76
CA TYR A 79 -15.25 44.52 -4.80
C TYR A 79 -14.35 44.16 -3.60
N PRO A 80 -13.60 45.13 -3.04
CA PRO A 80 -12.69 44.88 -1.92
C PRO A 80 -13.42 44.30 -0.70
N GLU A 81 -14.70 44.61 -0.48
CA GLU A 81 -15.48 43.99 0.61
C GLU A 81 -15.72 42.48 0.40
N LYS A 82 -15.81 42.01 -0.85
CA LYS A 82 -16.02 40.59 -1.19
C LYS A 82 -14.75 39.75 -1.02
N LEU A 83 -13.57 40.40 -1.03
CA LEU A 83 -12.26 39.78 -0.82
C LEU A 83 -11.79 39.85 0.64
N SER A 84 -12.47 40.64 1.49
CA SER A 84 -12.11 40.78 2.90
C SER A 84 -12.53 39.54 3.72
N ALA A 85 -11.74 39.19 4.74
CA ALA A 85 -12.06 38.09 5.65
C ALA A 85 -13.39 38.38 6.38
N HIS A 86 -14.32 37.43 6.36
CA HIS A 86 -15.66 37.68 6.87
C HIS A 86 -15.71 37.50 8.39
N GLU A 87 -15.57 38.60 9.12
CA GLU A 87 -15.40 38.55 10.58
C GLU A 87 -16.39 39.45 11.36
N CYS A 88 -17.55 39.78 10.76
CA CYS A 88 -18.61 40.66 11.32
C CYS A 88 -18.53 42.17 10.91
N GLY A 89 -17.91 42.50 9.77
CA GLY A 89 -17.92 43.87 9.21
C GLY A 89 -16.80 44.79 9.71
N SER A 90 -15.87 44.24 10.50
CA SER A 90 -14.64 44.88 10.95
C SER A 90 -13.42 44.30 10.24
N ASP A 91 -12.41 45.12 9.98
CA ASP A 91 -11.15 44.68 9.40
C ASP A 91 -10.46 43.64 10.32
N PRO A 92 -9.88 42.55 9.76
CA PRO A 92 -9.25 41.51 10.54
C PRO A 92 -8.11 42.11 11.35
N SER A 93 -8.33 42.24 12.66
CA SER A 93 -7.40 42.86 13.60
C SER A 93 -6.70 41.76 14.38
N GLY A 94 -5.72 41.13 13.74
CA GLY A 94 -4.88 40.10 14.36
C GLY A 94 -3.84 39.53 13.40
N ASP A 95 -2.66 39.18 13.92
CA ASP A 95 -1.66 38.43 13.17
C ASP A 95 -2.18 37.00 12.92
N ALA A 96 -2.31 36.61 11.65
CA ALA A 96 -2.75 35.27 11.24
C ALA A 96 -1.76 34.15 11.66
N ARG A 97 -0.63 34.50 12.28
CA ARG A 97 0.38 33.59 12.84
C ARG A 97 0.28 33.39 14.35
N SER A 98 -0.93 33.44 14.90
CA SER A 98 -1.15 33.02 16.29
C SER A 98 -0.62 31.59 16.50
N ARG A 99 0.07 31.37 17.63
CA ARG A 99 0.58 30.05 18.02
C ARG A 99 -0.62 29.16 18.32
N PHE A 100 -0.90 28.21 17.45
CA PHE A 100 -1.91 27.18 17.71
C PHE A 100 -1.53 26.37 18.95
N ASP A 101 -2.54 25.96 19.72
CA ASP A 101 -2.38 25.15 20.93
C ASP A 101 -1.58 23.87 20.67
N ILE A 102 -0.71 23.52 21.63
CA ILE A 102 0.10 22.29 21.60
C ILE A 102 -0.77 21.02 21.57
N ARG A 103 -2.05 21.14 21.95
CA ARG A 103 -3.04 20.05 22.02
C ARG A 103 -3.19 19.33 20.67
N PHE A 104 -3.13 20.05 19.54
CA PHE A 104 -3.23 19.43 18.20
C PHE A 104 -2.04 18.54 17.84
N TYR A 105 -0.85 18.85 18.38
CA TYR A 105 0.35 18.04 18.19
C TYR A 105 0.27 16.72 18.96
N LEU A 106 -0.24 16.75 20.20
CA LEU A 106 -0.43 15.54 21.02
C LEU A 106 -1.39 14.55 20.35
N VAL A 107 -2.50 15.05 19.78
CA VAL A 107 -3.46 14.21 19.03
C VAL A 107 -2.82 13.59 17.78
N SER A 108 -1.98 14.35 17.09
CA SER A 108 -1.29 13.90 15.88
C SER A 108 -0.28 12.78 16.17
N ILE A 109 0.53 12.92 17.23
CA ILE A 109 1.46 11.85 17.65
C ILE A 109 0.69 10.61 18.11
N LEU A 110 -0.40 10.78 18.86
CA LEU A 110 -1.22 9.65 19.31
C LEU A 110 -1.80 8.88 18.13
N PHE A 111 -2.27 9.57 17.09
CA PHE A 111 -2.75 8.94 15.86
C PHE A 111 -1.66 8.14 15.16
N ILE A 112 -0.43 8.68 15.07
CA ILE A 112 0.72 7.98 14.47
C ILE A 112 1.06 6.70 15.24
N ILE A 113 1.06 6.75 16.59
CA ILE A 113 1.37 5.58 17.42
C ILE A 113 0.28 4.50 17.28
N LEU A 114 -1.00 4.90 17.25
CA LEU A 114 -2.11 3.98 17.06
C LEU A 114 -2.15 3.35 15.66
N ASP A 115 -1.79 4.11 14.62
CA ASP A 115 -1.67 3.60 13.24
C ASP A 115 -0.56 2.55 13.12
N LEU A 116 0.56 2.76 13.84
CA LEU A 116 1.65 1.79 13.94
C LEU A 116 1.24 0.53 14.72
N GLU A 117 0.40 0.64 15.75
CA GLU A 117 -0.14 -0.52 16.50
C GLU A 117 -0.92 -1.46 15.58
N VAL A 118 -1.83 -0.91 14.77
CA VAL A 118 -2.66 -1.71 13.84
C VAL A 118 -1.80 -2.30 12.72
N THR A 119 -0.83 -1.54 12.20
CA THR A 119 0.08 -2.01 11.16
C THR A 119 0.92 -3.19 11.65
N PHE A 120 1.43 -3.15 12.89
CA PHE A 120 2.17 -4.25 13.48
C PHE A 120 1.28 -5.46 13.83
N SER A 121 0.00 -5.23 14.13
CA SER A 121 -0.97 -6.32 14.38
C SER A 121 -1.46 -7.02 13.10
N SER A 122 -1.42 -6.36 11.94
CA SER A 122 -1.89 -6.88 10.65
C SER A 122 -1.29 -8.26 10.25
N PRO A 123 0.04 -8.50 10.32
CA PRO A 123 0.61 -9.80 9.94
C PRO A 123 0.12 -10.97 10.81
N TRP A 124 -0.40 -10.70 12.01
CA TRP A 124 -0.94 -11.71 12.91
C TRP A 124 -2.43 -12.01 12.68
N ALA A 125 -3.16 -11.14 11.95
CA ALA A 125 -4.56 -11.36 11.57
C ALA A 125 -4.73 -12.41 10.44
N VAL A 126 -3.63 -12.88 9.86
CA VAL A 126 -3.57 -13.92 8.82
C VAL A 126 -3.64 -15.31 9.48
N PRO A 127 -4.33 -16.31 8.91
CA PRO A 127 -4.63 -17.58 9.57
C PRO A 127 -3.41 -18.25 10.23
N PRO A 128 -3.51 -18.55 11.54
CA PRO A 128 -2.41 -19.04 12.37
C PRO A 128 -2.17 -20.53 12.17
N ASN A 129 -1.82 -20.98 10.96
CA ASN A 129 -1.61 -22.42 10.75
C ASN A 129 -0.35 -22.97 11.47
N LYS A 130 0.54 -22.10 12.01
CA LYS A 130 1.82 -22.49 12.66
C LYS A 130 2.35 -21.52 13.72
N ILE A 131 1.52 -20.72 14.39
CA ILE A 131 2.04 -19.91 15.51
C ILE A 131 2.11 -20.74 16.78
N ASP A 132 3.30 -20.74 17.39
CA ASP A 132 3.53 -21.33 18.70
C ASP A 132 2.85 -20.50 19.81
N LEU A 133 2.52 -21.14 20.94
CA LEU A 133 1.90 -20.51 22.11
C LEU A 133 2.74 -19.33 22.64
N PHE A 134 4.06 -19.38 22.45
CA PHE A 134 4.98 -18.29 22.76
C PHE A 134 4.73 -17.03 21.90
N GLY A 135 4.43 -17.21 20.61
CA GLY A 135 4.14 -16.12 19.68
C GLY A 135 2.84 -15.39 20.03
N PHE A 136 1.84 -16.12 20.51
CA PHE A 136 0.57 -15.54 21.00
C PHE A 136 0.81 -14.61 22.21
N TRP A 137 1.57 -15.06 23.21
CA TRP A 137 1.86 -14.27 24.41
C TRP A 137 2.72 -13.04 24.14
N SER A 138 3.69 -13.15 23.23
CA SER A 138 4.51 -12.02 22.78
C SER A 138 3.65 -10.90 22.17
N MET A 139 2.68 -11.24 21.33
CA MET A 139 1.75 -10.27 20.73
C MET A 139 0.80 -9.64 21.75
N MET A 140 0.26 -10.43 22.68
CA MET A 140 -0.59 -9.90 23.75
C MET A 140 0.17 -8.91 24.64
N ALA A 141 1.43 -9.18 24.97
CA ALA A 141 2.26 -8.26 25.73
C ALA A 141 2.54 -6.96 24.94
N PHE A 142 2.78 -7.06 23.63
CA PHE A 142 3.01 -5.90 22.76
C PHE A 142 1.76 -5.00 22.64
N LEU A 143 0.59 -5.60 22.42
CA LEU A 143 -0.68 -4.86 22.37
C LEU A 143 -0.99 -4.19 23.71
N LEU A 144 -0.78 -4.90 24.82
CA LEU A 144 -0.99 -4.36 26.17
C LEU A 144 -0.14 -3.12 26.44
N ILE A 145 1.16 -3.14 26.12
CA ILE A 145 2.03 -2.00 26.41
C ILE A 145 1.69 -0.76 25.58
N LEU A 146 1.29 -0.95 24.31
CA LEU A 146 0.82 0.15 23.46
C LEU A 146 -0.53 0.70 23.91
N THR A 147 -1.48 -0.19 24.23
CA THR A 147 -2.80 0.19 24.76
C THR A 147 -2.67 0.98 26.06
N ILE A 148 -1.79 0.57 26.99
CA ILE A 148 -1.55 1.30 28.24
C ILE A 148 -0.96 2.68 27.96
N GLY A 149 0.00 2.81 27.03
CA GLY A 149 0.56 4.09 26.62
C GLY A 149 -0.49 5.04 26.04
N SER A 150 -1.38 4.51 25.20
CA SER A 150 -2.50 5.26 24.60
C SER A 150 -3.50 5.74 25.66
N ILE A 151 -3.88 4.88 26.60
CA ILE A 151 -4.78 5.23 27.71
C ILE A 151 -4.14 6.27 28.64
N TYR A 152 -2.83 6.18 28.88
CA TYR A 152 -2.11 7.13 29.73
C TYR A 152 -2.16 8.55 29.16
N GLU A 153 -1.84 8.70 27.88
CA GLU A 153 -1.92 9.99 27.18
C GLU A 153 -3.36 10.52 27.12
N TRP A 154 -4.36 9.64 26.95
CA TRP A 154 -5.77 10.05 26.99
C TRP A 154 -6.16 10.61 28.37
N LYS A 155 -5.67 10.01 29.45
CA LYS A 155 -5.90 10.53 30.81
C LYS A 155 -5.11 11.81 31.12
N ARG A 156 -3.93 12.00 30.53
CA ARG A 156 -3.10 13.20 30.75
C ARG A 156 -3.45 14.39 29.85
N GLY A 157 -4.06 14.14 28.70
CA GLY A 157 -4.22 15.15 27.65
C GLY A 157 -5.65 15.54 27.28
N ALA A 158 -6.70 14.96 27.88
CA ALA A 158 -8.05 15.08 27.31
C ALA A 158 -9.21 15.42 28.25
N SER A 159 -8.98 15.95 29.46
CA SER A 159 -10.05 16.64 30.21
C SER A 159 -9.48 17.61 31.24
N ASP A 160 -8.94 18.72 30.76
CA ASP A 160 -9.26 19.99 31.38
C ASP A 160 -9.77 20.89 30.24
N ARG A 161 -11.10 20.92 30.13
CA ARG A 161 -11.80 21.94 29.35
C ARG A 161 -11.68 23.24 30.14
N GLU A 162 -10.61 23.95 29.85
CA GLU A 162 -10.62 25.40 29.72
C GLU A 162 -10.37 25.74 28.24
#